data_AF-A0A497PGJ8-F1
#
_entry.id   AF-A0A497PGJ8-F1
#
_cell.length_a   1.000
_cell.length_b   1.000
_cell.length_c   1.000
_cell.angle_alpha   90.00
_cell.angle_beta   90.00
_cell.angle_gamma   90.00
#
_symmetry.space_group_name_H-M   'P 1'
#
loop_
_entity.id
_entity.type
_entity.pdbx_description
1 polymer ?
#
loop_
_entity_poly.entity_id
_entity_poly.type
_entity_poly.pdbx_seq_one_letter_code
_entity_poly.pdbx_strand_id
1 'polypeptide(L)'
;MKYILIITFFLFSFNQSIAQTIFKTTSNDREAVQIVIYNQNFALVKEIRRLRIPIGEYDLKIEGIPNKIEPESIVIESISSPQYFKIFSLNYHYNLITPKNLLKKYIGKPIKVYFENPYTKQKELVEAILLNSKEDIVCSINGEIYMPCPGQLILPKLPDEFFPNPTLL
;
A
#
# COMPACT_ATOMS: atom_id res chain seq x y z
N MET A 1 58.25 23.23 32.49
CA MET A 1 57.31 23.81 31.51
C MET A 1 56.15 22.84 31.36
N LYS A 2 54.92 23.25 31.72
CA LYS A 2 53.70 22.40 31.69
C LYS A 2 52.90 22.75 30.43
N TYR A 3 52.61 21.76 29.59
CA TYR A 3 51.68 21.90 28.46
C TYR A 3 50.40 21.10 28.77
N ILE A 4 49.25 21.75 28.64
CA ILE A 4 47.92 21.14 28.75
C ILE A 4 47.38 20.97 27.33
N LEU A 5 46.97 19.76 26.98
CA LEU A 5 46.42 19.40 25.68
C LEU A 5 44.90 19.24 25.85
N ILE A 6 44.12 20.17 25.30
CA ILE A 6 42.65 20.11 25.31
C ILE A 6 42.22 19.58 23.95
N ILE A 7 41.74 18.34 23.91
CA ILE A 7 41.05 17.77 22.75
C ILE A 7 39.55 18.00 22.96
N THR A 8 38.99 18.96 22.24
CA THR A 8 37.54 19.18 22.16
C THR A 8 36.97 18.25 21.09
N PHE A 9 36.24 17.23 21.52
CA PHE A 9 35.54 16.30 20.64
C PHE A 9 34.16 16.88 20.30
N PHE A 10 34.00 17.45 19.11
CA PHE A 10 32.71 17.95 18.63
C PHE A 10 31.95 16.80 17.97
N LEU A 11 31.00 16.20 18.69
CA LEU A 11 30.06 15.22 18.12
C LEU A 11 29.05 15.96 17.24
N PHE A 12 29.34 16.05 15.95
CA PHE A 12 28.38 16.54 14.95
C PHE A 12 27.49 15.37 14.53
N SER A 13 26.32 15.24 15.15
CA SER A 13 25.30 14.27 14.71
C SER A 13 24.66 14.76 13.41
N PHE A 14 25.22 14.35 12.27
CA PHE A 14 24.57 14.48 10.98
C PHE A 14 23.39 13.49 10.92
N ASN A 15 22.20 13.94 11.31
CA ASN A 15 20.97 13.23 10.96
C ASN A 15 20.70 13.45 9.46
N GLN A 16 21.44 12.76 8.61
CA GLN A 16 21.11 12.69 7.19
C GLN A 16 19.94 11.72 7.06
N SER A 17 18.73 12.27 6.88
CA SER A 17 17.62 11.48 6.37
C SER A 17 18.00 11.06 4.95
N ILE A 18 18.43 9.82 4.78
CA ILE A 18 18.59 9.23 3.46
C ILE A 18 17.17 9.12 2.91
N ALA A 19 16.82 10.01 1.98
CA ALA A 19 15.65 9.82 1.15
C ALA A 19 15.89 8.52 0.35
N GLN A 20 15.22 7.43 0.75
CA GLN A 20 15.25 6.18 -0.01
C GLN A 20 14.74 6.49 -1.41
N THR A 21 15.60 6.29 -2.40
CA THR A 21 15.21 6.49 -3.80
C THR A 21 14.36 5.29 -4.21
N ILE A 22 13.07 5.52 -4.40
CA ILE A 22 12.13 4.49 -4.85
C ILE A 22 12.18 4.45 -6.37
N PHE A 23 12.67 3.34 -6.92
CA PHE A 23 12.56 3.04 -8.34
C PHE A 23 11.23 2.36 -8.63
N LYS A 24 10.70 2.57 -9.84
CA LYS A 24 9.42 1.99 -10.23
C LYS A 24 9.56 1.26 -11.55
N THR A 25 8.97 0.07 -11.61
CA THR A 25 8.74 -0.67 -12.85
C THR A 25 7.27 -1.01 -13.01
N THR A 26 6.81 -1.01 -14.26
CA THR A 26 5.43 -1.32 -14.64
C THR A 26 5.39 -2.45 -15.64
N SER A 27 4.17 -2.85 -16.05
CA SER A 27 3.98 -3.83 -17.13
C SER A 27 4.64 -3.42 -18.47
N ASN A 28 4.98 -2.15 -18.67
CA ASN A 28 5.66 -1.69 -19.89
C ASN A 28 7.12 -2.12 -19.97
N ASP A 29 7.76 -2.45 -18.83
CA ASP A 29 9.16 -2.89 -18.79
C ASP A 29 9.30 -4.41 -18.99
N ARG A 30 8.18 -5.10 -19.20
CA ARG A 30 8.08 -6.55 -19.37
C ARG A 30 8.53 -6.95 -20.77
N GLU A 31 9.51 -7.84 -20.83
CA GLU A 31 10.04 -8.35 -22.09
C GLU A 31 9.46 -9.71 -22.46
N ALA A 32 9.21 -10.56 -21.47
CA ALA A 32 8.71 -11.90 -21.69
C ALA A 32 7.85 -12.38 -20.52
N VAL A 33 6.83 -13.19 -20.84
CA VAL A 33 6.00 -13.91 -19.87
C VAL A 33 5.82 -15.34 -20.34
N GLN A 34 6.05 -16.27 -19.43
CA GLN A 34 5.76 -17.69 -19.61
C GLN A 34 4.82 -18.14 -18.51
N ILE A 35 3.79 -18.91 -18.88
CA ILE A 35 2.77 -19.37 -17.97
C ILE A 35 2.65 -20.89 -18.13
N VAL A 36 2.74 -21.61 -17.02
CA VAL A 36 2.46 -23.05 -16.95
C VAL A 36 1.26 -23.23 -16.06
N ILE A 37 0.17 -23.77 -16.60
CA ILE A 37 -1.10 -23.94 -15.88
C ILE A 37 -1.15 -25.35 -15.30
N TYR A 38 -1.44 -25.45 -14.01
CA TYR A 38 -1.66 -26.70 -13.30
C TYR A 38 -3.16 -26.93 -13.06
N ASN A 39 -3.52 -28.15 -12.69
CA ASN A 39 -4.83 -28.44 -12.13
C ASN A 39 -5.00 -27.69 -10.79
N GLN A 40 -6.25 -27.57 -10.32
CA GLN A 40 -6.58 -26.92 -9.03
C GLN A 40 -6.38 -25.38 -9.01
N ASN A 41 -6.52 -24.72 -10.17
CA ASN A 41 -6.47 -23.25 -10.30
C ASN A 41 -5.12 -22.60 -9.93
N PHE A 42 -4.02 -23.33 -9.99
CA PHE A 42 -2.67 -22.79 -9.85
C PHE A 42 -1.98 -22.64 -11.20
N ALA A 43 -1.13 -21.63 -11.31
CA ALA A 43 -0.25 -21.45 -12.45
C ALA A 43 1.12 -20.97 -11.98
N LEU A 44 2.18 -21.49 -12.60
CA LEU A 44 3.53 -20.94 -12.45
C LEU A 44 3.71 -19.84 -13.50
N VAL A 45 4.12 -18.67 -13.05
CA VAL A 45 4.36 -17.51 -13.92
C VAL A 45 5.83 -17.14 -13.83
N LYS A 46 6.52 -17.12 -14.98
CA LYS A 46 7.86 -16.56 -15.11
C LYS A 46 7.78 -15.30 -15.95
N GLU A 47 8.22 -14.19 -15.38
CA GLU A 47 8.19 -12.87 -16.00
C GLU A 47 9.60 -12.27 -16.03
N ILE A 48 10.00 -11.70 -17.17
CA ILE A 48 11.28 -11.00 -17.34
C ILE A 48 11.00 -9.52 -17.57
N ARG A 49 11.68 -8.66 -16.81
CA ARG A 49 11.63 -7.21 -16.97
C ARG A 49 13.00 -6.63 -17.24
N ARG A 50 13.08 -5.64 -18.12
CA ARG A 50 14.29 -4.84 -18.36
C ARG A 50 14.28 -3.62 -17.46
N LEU A 51 15.21 -3.58 -16.51
CA LEU A 51 15.33 -2.50 -15.55
C LEU A 51 16.69 -1.83 -15.65
N ARG A 52 16.71 -0.50 -15.48
CA ARG A 52 17.95 0.26 -15.26
C ARG A 52 17.99 0.63 -13.79
N ILE A 53 18.83 -0.08 -13.07
CA ILE A 53 18.93 -0.01 -11.61
C ILE A 53 20.28 0.63 -11.25
N PRO A 54 20.32 1.59 -10.32
CA PRO A 54 21.59 2.17 -9.88
C PRO A 54 22.39 1.20 -9.01
N ILE A 55 23.65 1.53 -8.79
CA ILE A 55 24.49 0.84 -7.80
C ILE A 55 24.13 1.36 -6.41
N GLY A 56 23.94 0.45 -5.45
CA GLY A 56 23.66 0.77 -4.05
C GLY A 56 22.38 0.14 -3.53
N GLU A 57 21.93 0.60 -2.36
CA GLU A 57 20.66 0.20 -1.75
C GLU A 57 19.54 1.14 -2.20
N TYR A 58 18.39 0.57 -2.58
CA TYR A 58 17.23 1.30 -3.05
C TYR A 58 15.98 0.43 -2.88
N ASP A 59 14.82 1.07 -2.86
CA ASP A 59 13.54 0.37 -2.90
C ASP A 59 13.07 0.24 -4.35
N LEU A 60 12.53 -0.92 -4.73
CA LEU A 60 12.01 -1.16 -6.07
C LEU A 60 10.53 -1.49 -6.03
N LYS A 61 9.72 -0.53 -6.48
CA LYS A 61 8.28 -0.70 -6.65
C LYS A 61 7.96 -1.42 -7.96
N ILE A 62 7.51 -2.66 -7.86
CA ILE A 62 7.07 -3.47 -8.99
C ILE A 62 5.55 -3.42 -9.09
N GLU A 63 5.05 -2.71 -10.10
CA GLU A 63 3.62 -2.63 -10.41
C GLU A 63 3.23 -3.60 -11.55
N GLY A 64 1.94 -3.85 -11.69
CA GLY A 64 1.41 -4.72 -12.74
C GLY A 64 1.67 -6.20 -12.49
N ILE A 65 1.71 -6.59 -11.22
CA ILE A 65 1.75 -7.98 -10.76
C ILE A 65 0.32 -8.55 -10.67
N PRO A 66 0.13 -9.88 -10.72
CA PRO A 66 -1.18 -10.50 -10.61
C PRO A 66 -1.90 -10.15 -9.30
N ASN A 67 -3.23 -10.00 -9.35
CA ASN A 67 -4.07 -9.75 -8.17
C ASN A 67 -4.11 -10.93 -7.18
N LYS A 68 -3.83 -12.15 -7.67
CA LYS A 68 -3.79 -13.39 -6.91
C LYS A 68 -2.41 -14.00 -7.09
N ILE A 69 -1.62 -13.95 -6.02
CA ILE A 69 -0.28 -14.54 -5.96
C ILE A 69 -0.06 -14.99 -4.52
N GLU A 70 0.72 -16.06 -4.34
CA GLU A 70 1.22 -16.46 -3.02
C GLU A 70 2.53 -15.70 -2.78
N PRO A 71 2.59 -14.69 -1.89
CA PRO A 71 3.78 -13.83 -1.73
C PRO A 71 5.04 -14.62 -1.39
N GLU A 72 4.89 -15.69 -0.60
CA GLU A 72 5.96 -16.58 -0.17
C GLU A 72 6.55 -17.41 -1.33
N SER A 73 5.86 -17.47 -2.47
CA SER A 73 6.34 -18.15 -3.68
C SER A 73 7.14 -17.25 -4.62
N ILE A 74 7.23 -15.95 -4.32
CA ILE A 74 7.90 -14.99 -5.21
C ILE A 74 9.41 -15.11 -5.06
N VAL A 75 10.07 -15.38 -6.19
CA VAL A 75 11.53 -15.37 -6.31
C VAL A 75 11.91 -14.34 -7.38
N ILE A 76 12.82 -13.42 -7.02
CA ILE A 76 13.33 -12.39 -7.93
C ILE A 76 14.83 -12.57 -8.03
N GLU A 77 15.34 -12.60 -9.25
CA GLU A 77 16.77 -12.79 -9.54
C GLU A 77 17.20 -11.86 -10.67
N SER A 78 18.46 -11.44 -10.64
CA SER A 78 19.07 -10.71 -11.75
C SER A 78 19.61 -11.68 -12.79
N ILE A 79 19.11 -11.59 -14.02
CA ILE A 79 19.57 -12.42 -15.14
C ILE A 79 20.95 -11.95 -15.63
N SER A 80 21.19 -10.63 -15.66
CA SER A 80 22.44 -10.06 -16.19
C SER A 80 23.58 -10.04 -15.18
N SER A 81 23.28 -10.03 -13.88
CA SER A 81 24.30 -9.86 -12.82
C SER A 81 23.89 -10.53 -11.50
N PRO A 82 23.69 -11.87 -11.48
CA PRO A 82 23.13 -12.58 -10.32
C PRO A 82 23.97 -12.47 -9.05
N GLN A 83 25.31 -12.38 -9.17
CA GLN A 83 26.20 -12.29 -8.01
C GLN A 83 26.17 -10.92 -7.30
N TYR A 84 25.65 -9.89 -7.98
CA TYR A 84 25.67 -8.50 -7.51
C TYR A 84 24.28 -7.98 -7.15
N PHE A 85 23.25 -8.82 -7.22
CA PHE A 85 21.89 -8.49 -6.88
C PHE A 85 21.47 -9.27 -5.64
N LYS A 86 21.09 -8.55 -4.59
CA LYS A 86 20.62 -9.13 -3.34
C LYS A 86 19.35 -8.43 -2.90
N ILE A 87 18.37 -9.23 -2.48
CA ILE A 87 17.12 -8.74 -1.91
C ILE A 87 17.26 -8.75 -0.40
N PHE A 88 16.94 -7.62 0.23
CA PHE A 88 16.95 -7.49 1.69
C PHE A 88 15.59 -7.79 2.29
N SER A 89 14.54 -7.26 1.65
CA SER A 89 13.15 -7.41 2.06
C SER A 89 12.27 -7.53 0.83
N LEU A 90 11.14 -8.19 1.00
CA LEU A 90 10.11 -8.31 -0.01
C LEU A 90 8.75 -8.14 0.66
N ASN A 91 8.01 -7.10 0.28
CA ASN A 91 6.72 -6.76 0.87
C ASN A 91 5.66 -6.71 -0.22
N TYR A 92 4.71 -7.65 -0.18
CA TYR A 92 3.56 -7.61 -1.08
C TYR A 92 2.43 -6.77 -0.45
N HIS A 93 2.03 -5.71 -1.14
CA HIS A 93 0.97 -4.81 -0.68
C HIS A 93 -0.40 -5.20 -1.24
N TYR A 94 -1.26 -5.77 -0.38
CA TYR A 94 -2.66 -6.11 -0.67
C TYR A 94 -3.65 -4.94 -0.52
N ASN A 95 -3.20 -3.77 -0.07
CA ASN A 95 -4.08 -2.62 0.23
C ASN A 95 -4.52 -1.90 -1.05
N LEU A 96 -5.24 -2.62 -1.90
CA LEU A 96 -5.86 -2.09 -3.10
C LEU A 96 -6.96 -1.11 -2.75
N ILE A 97 -7.12 -0.08 -3.58
CA ILE A 97 -8.24 0.87 -3.53
C ILE A 97 -9.53 0.13 -3.90
N THR A 98 -10.14 -0.52 -2.91
CA THR A 98 -11.45 -1.16 -3.01
C THR A 98 -12.39 -0.58 -1.96
N PRO A 99 -13.70 -0.49 -2.21
CA PRO A 99 -14.66 0.01 -1.21
C PRO A 99 -14.51 -0.69 0.14
N LYS A 100 -14.33 -2.01 0.14
CA LYS A 100 -14.13 -2.82 1.35
C LYS A 100 -12.88 -2.42 2.12
N ASN A 101 -11.72 -2.30 1.45
CA ASN A 101 -10.47 -1.95 2.12
C ASN A 101 -10.49 -0.51 2.64
N LEU A 102 -11.08 0.41 1.85
CA LEU A 102 -11.24 1.80 2.26
C LEU A 102 -12.11 1.90 3.52
N LEU A 103 -13.30 1.29 3.52
CA LEU A 103 -14.18 1.29 4.68
C LEU A 103 -13.51 0.69 5.92
N LYS A 104 -12.76 -0.40 5.76
CA LYS A 104 -12.01 -1.03 6.87
C LYS A 104 -11.04 -0.05 7.56
N LYS A 105 -10.37 0.84 6.81
CA LYS A 105 -9.45 1.86 7.38
C LYS A 105 -10.19 3.01 8.07
N TYR A 106 -11.48 3.17 7.78
CA TYR A 106 -12.35 4.22 8.33
C TYR A 106 -13.21 3.77 9.50
N ILE A 107 -13.12 2.50 9.94
CA ILE A 107 -13.78 2.05 11.18
C ILE A 107 -13.28 2.91 12.36
N GLY A 108 -14.22 3.44 13.14
CA GLY A 108 -13.98 4.36 14.26
C GLY A 108 -13.64 5.79 13.85
N LYS A 109 -13.70 6.13 12.56
CA LYS A 109 -13.35 7.47 12.05
C LYS A 109 -14.58 8.22 11.52
N PRO A 110 -14.54 9.56 11.51
CA PRO A 110 -15.58 10.37 10.90
C PRO A 110 -15.60 10.17 9.37
N ILE A 111 -16.79 9.95 8.86
CA ILE A 111 -17.14 9.91 7.44
C ILE A 111 -18.35 10.85 7.22
N LYS A 112 -18.67 11.14 5.96
CA LYS A 112 -19.91 11.84 5.62
C LYS A 112 -20.90 10.87 4.99
N VAL A 113 -22.18 11.09 5.24
CA VAL A 113 -23.26 10.28 4.68
C VAL A 113 -24.24 11.20 3.96
N TYR A 114 -24.50 10.91 2.70
CA TYR A 114 -25.52 11.59 1.90
C TYR A 114 -26.72 10.67 1.74
N PHE A 115 -27.83 11.02 2.39
CA PHE A 115 -29.04 10.20 2.38
C PHE A 115 -30.30 11.06 2.43
N GLU A 116 -31.44 10.47 2.07
CA GLU A 116 -32.74 11.09 2.30
C GLU A 116 -33.23 10.73 3.69
N ASN A 117 -33.44 11.75 4.52
CA ASN A 117 -33.90 11.56 5.89
C ASN A 117 -35.34 10.98 5.88
N PRO A 118 -35.57 9.82 6.52
CA PRO A 118 -36.85 9.13 6.44
C PRO A 118 -38.02 9.94 7.02
N TYR A 119 -37.74 10.84 7.97
CA TYR A 119 -38.72 11.67 8.65
C TYR A 119 -39.02 12.97 7.89
N THR A 120 -37.99 13.65 7.40
CA THR A 120 -38.14 14.98 6.75
C THR A 120 -38.31 14.88 5.24
N LYS A 121 -37.98 13.73 4.64
CA LYS A 121 -37.91 13.51 3.17
C LYS A 121 -36.94 14.45 2.45
N GLN A 122 -36.02 15.09 3.19
CA GLN A 122 -35.01 15.96 2.62
C GLN A 122 -33.69 15.19 2.44
N LYS A 123 -32.95 15.54 1.39
CA LYS A 123 -31.61 15.02 1.18
C LYS A 123 -30.63 15.80 2.05
N GLU A 124 -29.96 15.09 2.95
CA GLU A 124 -29.08 15.67 3.95
C GLU A 124 -27.67 15.09 3.80
N LEU A 125 -26.66 15.95 4.04
CA LEU A 125 -25.26 15.56 4.15
C LEU A 125 -24.86 15.71 5.62
N VAL A 126 -24.63 14.58 6.29
CA VAL A 126 -24.34 14.56 7.74
C VAL A 126 -23.00 13.93 8.02
N GLU A 127 -22.40 14.27 9.16
CA GLU A 127 -21.24 13.56 9.69
C GLU A 127 -21.70 12.29 10.42
N ALA A 128 -20.94 11.22 10.23
CA ALA A 128 -21.20 9.92 10.84
C ALA A 128 -19.88 9.28 11.27
N ILE A 129 -19.95 8.36 12.22
CA ILE A 129 -18.82 7.50 12.59
C ILE A 129 -19.08 6.12 12.01
N LEU A 130 -18.16 5.61 11.20
CA LEU A 130 -18.26 4.25 10.69
C LEU A 130 -17.93 3.26 11.81
N LEU A 131 -18.84 2.34 12.12
CA LEU A 131 -18.68 1.39 13.22
C LEU A 131 -18.31 -0.02 12.74
N ASN A 132 -18.85 -0.45 11.60
CA ASN A 132 -18.57 -1.76 11.01
C ASN A 132 -18.64 -1.70 9.48
N SER A 133 -17.87 -2.57 8.82
CA SER A 133 -17.85 -2.72 7.36
C SER A 133 -17.57 -4.17 6.90
N LYS A 134 -17.75 -5.17 7.77
CA LYS A 134 -17.42 -6.57 7.45
C LYS A 134 -18.50 -7.27 6.62
N GLU A 135 -19.74 -7.22 7.10
CA GLU A 135 -20.92 -7.82 6.47
C GLU A 135 -21.86 -6.67 6.10
N ASP A 136 -22.55 -6.14 7.10
CA ASP A 136 -23.30 -4.90 6.97
C ASP A 136 -22.46 -3.69 7.35
N ILE A 137 -22.68 -2.60 6.62
CA ILE A 137 -22.11 -1.32 6.97
C ILE A 137 -22.95 -0.70 8.08
N VAL A 138 -22.34 -0.44 9.22
CA VAL A 138 -23.01 0.15 10.39
C VAL A 138 -22.36 1.49 10.68
N CYS A 139 -23.17 2.51 10.91
CA CYS A 139 -22.67 3.84 11.24
C CYS A 139 -23.47 4.50 12.36
N SER A 140 -22.83 5.41 13.09
CA SER A 140 -23.48 6.29 14.04
C SER A 140 -23.67 7.67 13.43
N ILE A 141 -24.91 8.17 13.40
CA ILE A 141 -25.27 9.52 12.94
C ILE A 141 -25.93 10.23 14.11
N ASN A 142 -25.38 11.35 14.57
CA ASN A 142 -25.92 12.12 15.72
C ASN A 142 -26.17 11.28 16.99
N GLY A 143 -25.40 10.21 17.21
CA GLY A 143 -25.56 9.31 18.36
C GLY A 143 -26.53 8.14 18.14
N GLU A 144 -27.31 8.14 17.06
CA GLU A 144 -28.16 7.02 16.66
C GLU A 144 -27.39 6.01 15.82
N ILE A 145 -27.73 4.72 15.93
CA ILE A 145 -27.07 3.65 15.19
C ILE A 145 -27.93 3.21 14.01
N TYR A 146 -27.37 3.27 12.81
CA TYR A 146 -28.04 2.87 11.58
C TYR A 146 -27.48 1.55 11.04
N MET A 147 -28.39 0.60 10.78
CA MET A 147 -28.09 -0.76 10.31
C MET A 147 -29.14 -1.21 9.27
N PRO A 148 -28.82 -1.24 7.96
CA PRO A 148 -27.57 -0.75 7.36
C PRO A 148 -27.46 0.77 7.43
N CYS A 149 -26.23 1.28 7.35
CA CYS A 149 -25.95 2.70 7.22
C CYS A 149 -26.65 3.26 5.96
N PRO A 150 -27.40 4.36 6.06
CA PRO A 150 -28.22 4.84 4.96
C PRO A 150 -27.38 5.54 3.89
N GLY A 151 -27.87 5.50 2.64
CA GLY A 151 -27.37 6.35 1.56
C GLY A 151 -25.92 6.13 1.12
N GLN A 152 -25.33 7.18 0.56
CA GLN A 152 -23.99 7.16 -0.02
C GLN A 152 -22.94 7.61 0.99
N LEU A 153 -21.90 6.79 1.18
CA LEU A 153 -20.78 7.07 2.06
C LEU A 153 -19.72 7.90 1.33
N ILE A 154 -19.26 8.95 1.98
CA ILE A 154 -18.26 9.89 1.48
C ILE A 154 -17.10 9.91 2.48
N LEU A 155 -15.96 9.40 2.03
CA LEU A 155 -14.74 9.37 2.84
C LEU A 155 -14.00 10.71 2.71
N PRO A 156 -13.40 11.24 3.79
CA PRO A 156 -12.77 12.57 3.79
C PRO A 156 -11.51 12.64 2.92
N LYS A 157 -10.72 11.56 2.86
CA LYS A 157 -9.52 11.47 2.02
C LYS A 157 -9.18 10.04 1.61
N LEU A 158 -8.38 9.87 0.57
CA LEU A 158 -7.73 8.58 0.31
C LEU A 158 -6.58 8.41 1.32
N PRO A 159 -6.50 7.30 2.08
CA PRO A 159 -5.36 7.08 2.97
C PRO A 159 -4.08 6.80 2.17
N ASP A 160 -2.94 7.25 2.69
CA ASP A 160 -1.64 7.26 1.97
C ASP A 160 -1.07 5.86 1.67
N GLU A 161 -1.57 4.83 2.37
CA GLU A 161 -1.10 3.43 2.29
C GLU A 161 -1.76 2.62 1.16
N PHE A 162 -2.66 3.22 0.38
CA PHE A 162 -3.43 2.50 -0.64
C PHE A 162 -2.79 2.58 -2.02
N PHE A 163 -2.69 1.43 -2.67
CA PHE A 163 -2.15 1.32 -4.02
C PHE A 163 -3.29 1.10 -5.03
N PRO A 164 -3.26 1.76 -6.20
CA PRO A 164 -4.28 1.58 -7.23
C PRO A 164 -4.27 0.16 -7.82
N ASN A 165 -3.10 -0.50 -7.82
CA ASN A 165 -2.88 -1.85 -8.35
C ASN A 165 -1.98 -2.64 -7.39
N PRO A 166 -2.01 -3.99 -7.45
CA PRO A 166 -1.07 -4.81 -6.69
C PRO A 166 0.36 -4.37 -6.92
N THR A 167 1.08 -4.26 -5.81
CA THR A 167 2.42 -3.70 -5.79
C THR A 167 3.29 -4.56 -4.89
N LEU A 168 4.49 -4.86 -5.38
CA LEU A 168 5.55 -5.51 -4.62
C LEU A 168 6.65 -4.46 -4.38
N LEU A 169 7.11 -4.35 -3.14
CA LEU A 169 8.21 -3.49 -2.70
C LEU A 169 9.39 -4.31 -2.20
#